data_AF-A0A529SGD8-F1
#
_entry.id   AF-A0A529SGD8-F1
#
_cell.length_a   1.000
_cell.length_b   1.000
_cell.length_c   1.000
_cell.angle_alpha   90.00
_cell.angle_beta   90.00
_cell.angle_gamma   90.00
#
_symmetry.space_group_name_H-M   'P 1'
#
loop_
_entity.id
_entity.type
_entity.pdbx_description
1 polymer ?
#
loop_
_entity_poly.entity_id
_entity_poly.type
_entity_poly.pdbx_seq_one_letter_code
_entity_poly.pdbx_strand_id
1 'polypeptide(L)'
;LNSLSVDIARAIDHDASIELWNRYRRGERDVFTRRLYTLKGQQTFDEIRRKYQAEAEFRAAVDRYCEDFEKLLKDVSRNDRDNIMAQTYLTSDTGKVYTMLAHASGRLH
;
A
#
# COMPACT_ATOMS: atom_id res chain seq x y z
N LEU A 1 14.02 11.70 0.76
CA LEU A 1 12.91 10.95 0.12
C LEU A 1 13.18 9.45 0.04
N ASN A 2 14.37 8.97 -0.38
CA ASN A 2 14.64 7.53 -0.51
C ASN A 2 14.63 6.72 0.81
N SER A 3 14.99 7.31 1.95
CA SER A 3 15.07 6.60 3.23
C SER A 3 13.69 6.15 3.78
N LEU A 4 12.66 7.00 3.64
CA LEU A 4 11.32 6.72 4.16
C LEU A 4 10.62 5.63 3.34
N SER A 5 10.73 5.68 2.00
CA SER A 5 10.13 4.66 1.13
C SER A 5 10.71 3.27 1.39
N VAL A 6 12.02 3.19 1.64
CA VAL A 6 12.69 1.92 1.97
C VAL A 6 12.26 1.40 3.34
N ASP A 7 12.12 2.27 4.33
CA ASP A 7 11.61 1.89 5.66
C ASP A 7 10.16 1.40 5.60
N ILE A 8 9.31 2.06 4.80
CA ILE A 8 7.93 1.63 4.57
C ILE A 8 7.88 0.29 3.81
N ALA A 9 8.72 0.09 2.79
CA ALA A 9 8.76 -1.17 2.06
C ALA A 9 9.15 -2.36 2.96
N ARG A 10 10.00 -2.12 3.97
CA ARG A 10 10.36 -3.11 4.99
C ARG A 10 9.34 -3.24 6.13
N ALA A 11 8.30 -2.41 6.14
CA ALA A 11 7.25 -2.48 7.15
C ALA A 11 6.30 -3.68 6.97
N ILE A 12 6.30 -4.29 5.77
CA ILE A 12 5.49 -5.46 5.42
C ILE A 12 6.42 -6.53 4.85
N ASP A 13 6.35 -7.74 5.41
CA ASP A 13 7.02 -8.91 4.84
C ASP A 13 6.49 -9.22 3.44
N HIS A 14 7.36 -9.69 2.54
CA HIS A 14 6.96 -9.92 1.15
C HIS A 14 5.83 -10.96 1.03
N ASP A 15 5.94 -12.06 1.76
CA ASP A 15 4.92 -13.12 1.75
C ASP A 15 3.59 -12.66 2.34
N ALA A 16 3.64 -11.82 3.39
CA ALA A 16 2.44 -11.20 3.96
C ALA A 16 1.73 -10.28 2.94
N SER A 17 2.50 -9.54 2.12
CA SER A 17 1.94 -8.74 1.02
C SER A 17 1.27 -9.61 -0.04
N ILE A 18 1.90 -10.72 -0.44
CA ILE A 18 1.31 -11.67 -1.40
C ILE A 18 -0.02 -12.23 -0.86
N GLU A 19 -0.02 -12.70 0.39
CA GLU A 19 -1.20 -13.28 1.02
C GLU A 19 -2.34 -12.26 1.10
N LEU A 20 -2.05 -11.06 1.58
CA LEU A 20 -3.01 -9.96 1.70
C LEU A 20 -3.74 -9.68 0.37
N TRP A 21 -2.97 -9.48 -0.70
CA TRP A 21 -3.55 -9.16 -2.01
C TRP A 21 -4.30 -10.34 -2.63
N ASN A 22 -3.89 -11.58 -2.35
CA ASN A 22 -4.66 -12.76 -2.74
C ASN A 22 -6.02 -12.82 -2.02
N ARG A 23 -6.05 -12.56 -0.71
CA ARG A 23 -7.28 -12.52 0.08
C ARG A 23 -8.21 -11.40 -0.40
N TYR A 24 -7.69 -10.20 -0.57
CA TYR A 24 -8.44 -9.05 -1.07
C TYR A 24 -9.08 -9.32 -2.44
N ARG A 25 -8.33 -9.90 -3.40
CA ARG A 25 -8.85 -10.24 -4.73
C ARG A 25 -9.95 -11.31 -4.70
N ARG A 26 -9.96 -12.19 -3.70
CA ARG A 26 -11.04 -13.17 -3.48
C ARG A 26 -12.30 -12.54 -2.86
N GLY A 27 -12.28 -11.24 -2.58
CA GLY A 27 -13.40 -10.50 -1.99
C GLY A 27 -13.47 -10.61 -0.46
N GLU A 28 -12.41 -11.10 0.19
CA GLU A 28 -12.31 -11.04 1.65
C GLU A 28 -12.26 -9.56 2.09
N ARG A 29 -13.11 -9.20 3.03
CA ARG A 29 -13.18 -7.86 3.62
C ARG A 29 -12.34 -7.80 4.90
N ASP A 30 -12.03 -6.59 5.33
CA ASP A 30 -11.34 -6.33 6.61
C ASP A 30 -9.96 -7.02 6.71
N VAL A 31 -9.30 -7.18 5.55
CA VAL A 31 -7.98 -7.83 5.47
C VAL A 31 -6.85 -6.85 5.73
N PHE A 32 -7.07 -5.55 5.53
CA PHE A 32 -6.10 -4.51 5.81
C PHE A 32 -6.22 -4.11 7.28
N THR A 33 -5.44 -4.78 8.12
CA THR A 33 -5.37 -4.49 9.54
C THR A 33 -3.96 -4.07 9.94
N ARG A 34 -3.83 -3.39 11.08
CA ARG A 34 -2.52 -2.99 11.62
C ARG A 34 -1.57 -4.18 11.85
N ARG A 35 -2.10 -5.38 12.04
CA ARG A 35 -1.32 -6.62 12.28
C ARG A 35 -0.54 -7.09 11.05
N LEU A 36 -0.85 -6.55 9.87
CA LEU A 36 -0.08 -6.78 8.65
C LEU A 36 1.37 -6.27 8.77
N TYR A 37 1.58 -5.24 9.59
CA TYR A 37 2.86 -4.55 9.69
C TYR A 37 3.74 -5.14 10.80
N THR A 38 5.05 -5.15 10.57
CA THR A 38 6.06 -5.36 11.61
C THR A 38 5.89 -4.34 12.74
N LEU A 39 6.50 -4.56 13.92
CA LEU A 39 6.39 -3.63 15.04
C LEU A 39 6.84 -2.20 14.67
N LYS A 40 7.97 -2.07 13.95
CA LYS A 40 8.42 -0.78 13.41
C LYS A 40 7.42 -0.23 12.39
N GLY A 41 6.89 -1.09 11.53
CA GLY A 41 5.87 -0.74 10.54
C GLY A 41 4.58 -0.18 11.14
N GLN A 42 4.14 -0.70 12.29
CA GLN A 42 2.96 -0.18 13.00
C GLN A 42 3.19 1.25 13.51
N GLN A 43 4.39 1.56 14.01
CA GLN A 43 4.75 2.92 14.41
C GLN A 43 4.78 3.87 13.21
N THR A 44 5.34 3.41 12.08
CA THR A 44 5.34 4.17 10.82
C THR A 44 3.91 4.41 10.32
N PHE A 45 3.02 3.42 10.42
CA PHE A 45 1.60 3.57 10.08
C PHE A 45 0.93 4.67 10.92
N ASP A 46 1.15 4.67 12.24
CA ASP A 46 0.60 5.69 13.13
C ASP A 46 1.12 7.09 12.81
N GLU A 47 2.41 7.22 12.51
CA GLU A 47 3.00 8.49 12.10
C GLU A 47 2.39 9.00 10.78
N ILE A 48 2.30 8.15 9.76
CA ILE A 48 1.72 8.49 8.45
C ILE A 48 0.26 8.91 8.62
N ARG A 49 -0.54 8.15 9.39
CA ARG A 49 -1.94 8.47 9.63
C ARG A 49 -2.10 9.81 10.33
N ARG A 50 -1.28 10.09 11.35
CA ARG A 50 -1.28 11.38 12.05
C ARG A 50 -0.93 12.53 11.10
N LYS A 51 0.13 12.38 10.30
CA LYS A 51 0.55 13.38 9.31
C LYS A 51 -0.52 13.61 8.25
N TYR A 52 -1.12 12.55 7.72
CA TYR A 52 -2.20 12.63 6.72
C TYR A 52 -3.41 13.43 7.23
N GLN A 53 -3.73 13.32 8.51
CA GLN A 53 -4.81 14.08 9.14
C GLN A 53 -4.45 15.54 9.40
N ALA A 54 -3.21 15.82 9.81
CA ALA A 54 -2.78 17.14 10.28
C ALA A 54 -2.14 18.04 9.21
N GLU A 55 -1.51 17.46 8.19
CA GLU A 55 -0.66 18.18 7.24
C GLU A 55 -1.24 18.11 5.81
N ALA A 56 -1.76 19.24 5.32
CA ALA A 56 -2.47 19.29 4.03
C ALA A 56 -1.58 18.96 2.83
N GLU A 57 -0.32 19.40 2.84
CA GLU A 57 0.64 19.11 1.76
C GLU A 57 1.00 17.61 1.73
N PHE A 58 1.23 17.01 2.90
CA PHE A 58 1.49 15.58 3.01
C PHE A 58 0.29 14.76 2.53
N ARG A 59 -0.93 15.13 2.92
CA ARG A 59 -2.17 14.53 2.42
C ARG A 59 -2.24 14.57 0.89
N ALA A 60 -2.03 15.73 0.29
CA ALA A 60 -2.05 15.88 -1.16
C ALA A 60 -0.99 15.01 -1.87
N ALA A 61 0.21 14.90 -1.29
CA ALA A 61 1.25 14.03 -1.82
C ALA A 61 0.87 12.54 -1.74
N VAL A 62 0.28 12.11 -0.62
CA VAL A 62 -0.21 10.73 -0.43
C VAL A 62 -1.36 10.41 -1.38
N ASP A 63 -2.33 11.30 -1.51
CA ASP A 63 -3.47 11.13 -2.40
C ASP A 63 -3.01 11.00 -3.85
N ARG A 64 -2.11 11.87 -4.29
CA ARG A 64 -1.54 11.82 -5.64
C ARG A 64 -0.75 10.53 -5.87
N TYR A 65 0.06 10.10 -4.91
CA TYR A 65 0.78 8.84 -5.02
C TYR A 65 -0.17 7.65 -5.20
N CYS A 66 -1.24 7.59 -4.39
CA CYS A 66 -2.23 6.52 -4.48
C CYS A 66 -2.93 6.53 -5.84
N GLU A 67 -3.37 7.70 -6.31
CA GLU A 67 -4.03 7.84 -7.61
C GLU A 67 -3.13 7.43 -8.77
N ASP A 68 -1.86 7.85 -8.76
CA ASP A 68 -0.92 7.53 -9.84
C ASP A 68 -0.57 6.03 -9.83
N PHE A 69 -0.48 5.40 -8.65
CA PHE A 69 -0.30 3.95 -8.53
C PHE A 69 -1.54 3.17 -9.01
N GLU A 70 -2.75 3.62 -8.66
CA GLU A 70 -4.00 3.00 -9.11
C GLU A 70 -4.19 3.11 -10.63
N LYS A 71 -3.77 4.24 -11.24
CA LYS A 71 -3.74 4.38 -12.71
C LYS A 71 -2.76 3.40 -13.33
N LEU A 72 -1.56 3.27 -12.79
CA LEU A 72 -0.58 2.29 -13.24
C LEU A 72 -1.16 0.87 -13.19
N LEU A 73 -1.77 0.47 -12.07
CA LEU A 73 -2.42 -0.84 -11.94
C LEU A 73 -3.50 -1.05 -13.00
N LYS A 74 -4.37 -0.05 -13.21
CA LYS A 74 -5.42 -0.11 -14.23
C LYS A 74 -4.86 -0.29 -15.64
N ASP A 75 -3.77 0.41 -15.96
CA ASP A 75 -3.17 0.36 -17.29
C ASP A 75 -2.44 -0.96 -17.54
N VAL A 76 -1.76 -1.53 -16.53
CA VAL A 76 -1.14 -2.86 -16.67
C VAL A 76 -2.19 -3.98 -16.72
N SER A 77 -3.26 -3.89 -15.91
CA SER A 77 -4.34 -4.90 -15.90
C SER A 77 -5.10 -4.99 -17.23
N ARG A 78 -5.16 -3.92 -18.03
CA ARG A 78 -5.80 -3.95 -19.37
C ARG A 78 -5.15 -4.95 -20.32
N ASN A 79 -3.85 -5.20 -20.16
CA ASN A 79 -3.06 -6.07 -21.03
C ASN A 79 -2.69 -7.41 -20.36
N ASP A 80 -3.19 -7.66 -19.15
CA ASP A 80 -2.76 -8.75 -18.27
C ASP A 80 -3.92 -9.70 -17.96
N ARG A 81 -4.16 -10.66 -18.87
CA ARG A 81 -5.29 -11.61 -18.80
C ARG A 81 -5.34 -12.40 -17.49
N ASP A 82 -4.18 -12.71 -16.92
CA ASP A 82 -4.06 -13.53 -15.71
C ASP A 82 -3.77 -12.68 -14.45
N ASN A 83 -3.76 -11.35 -14.58
CA ASN A 83 -3.52 -10.39 -13.49
C ASN A 83 -2.17 -10.60 -12.76
N ILE A 84 -1.17 -11.16 -13.46
CA ILE A 84 0.17 -11.51 -12.95
C ILE A 84 1.03 -10.26 -12.80
N MET A 85 0.98 -9.36 -13.79
CA MET A 85 1.74 -8.11 -13.79
C MET A 85 1.22 -7.18 -12.69
N ALA A 86 -0.11 -7.02 -12.58
CA ALA A 86 -0.68 -6.21 -11.49
C ALA A 86 -0.29 -6.76 -10.12
N GLN A 87 -0.27 -8.08 -9.95
CA GLN A 87 0.19 -8.71 -8.72
C GLN A 87 1.66 -8.43 -8.44
N THR A 88 2.51 -8.48 -9.46
CA THR A 88 3.95 -8.19 -9.36
C THR A 88 4.17 -6.74 -8.89
N TYR A 89 3.40 -5.78 -9.42
CA TYR A 89 3.46 -4.40 -8.96
C TYR A 89 2.98 -4.24 -7.51
N LEU A 90 1.89 -4.91 -7.12
CA LEU A 90 1.34 -4.85 -5.76
C LEU A 90 2.29 -5.43 -4.70
N THR A 91 3.07 -6.45 -5.04
CA THR A 91 4.00 -7.11 -4.11
C THR A 91 5.41 -6.51 -4.11
N SER A 92 5.70 -5.62 -5.07
CA SER A 92 6.93 -4.83 -5.14
C SER A 92 7.07 -3.84 -3.98
N ASP A 93 8.26 -3.26 -3.80
CA ASP A 93 8.50 -2.25 -2.76
C ASP A 93 7.59 -1.02 -2.91
N THR A 94 7.31 -0.57 -4.14
CA THR A 94 6.37 0.53 -4.39
C THR A 94 4.94 0.11 -4.08
N GLY A 95 4.56 -1.14 -4.36
CA GLY A 95 3.26 -1.70 -3.97
C GLY A 95 3.08 -1.81 -2.45
N LYS A 96 4.14 -2.13 -1.70
CA LYS A 96 4.12 -2.10 -0.24
C LYS A 96 3.99 -0.67 0.31
N VAL A 97 4.67 0.29 -0.31
CA VAL A 97 4.49 1.72 0.02
C VAL A 97 3.05 2.15 -0.24
N TYR A 98 2.50 1.82 -1.41
CA TYR A 98 1.09 2.05 -1.73
C TYR A 98 0.16 1.44 -0.66
N THR A 99 0.37 0.18 -0.31
CA THR A 99 -0.44 -0.52 0.70
C THR A 99 -0.44 0.22 2.04
N MET A 100 0.72 0.66 2.53
CA MET A 100 0.82 1.45 3.76
C MET A 100 0.06 2.77 3.66
N LEU A 101 0.28 3.53 2.58
CA LEU A 101 -0.28 4.87 2.39
C LEU A 101 -1.81 4.84 2.19
N ALA A 102 -2.30 3.91 1.35
CA ALA A 102 -3.72 3.75 1.09
C ALA A 102 -4.48 3.26 2.34
N HIS A 103 -3.88 2.38 3.14
CA HIS A 103 -4.46 1.97 4.41
C HIS A 103 -4.42 3.09 5.46
N ALA A 104 -3.31 3.82 5.59
CA ALA A 104 -3.20 4.91 6.55
C ALA A 104 -4.12 6.12 6.22
N SER A 105 -4.44 6.33 4.94
CA SER A 105 -5.42 7.31 4.47
C SER A 105 -6.88 6.83 4.55
N GLY A 106 -7.12 5.56 4.88
CA GLY A 106 -8.46 4.98 5.00
C GLY A 106 -9.08 4.51 3.68
N ARG A 107 -8.32 4.51 2.58
CA ARG A 107 -8.78 3.99 1.28
C ARG A 107 -8.88 2.46 1.26
N LEU A 108 -8.02 1.77 2.02
CA LEU A 108 -8.05 0.33 2.21
C LEU A 108 -8.52 -0.02 3.63
N HIS A 109 -9.39 -1.02 3.72
CA HIS A 109 -9.99 -1.56 4.95
C HIS A 109 -10.16 -3.08 4.80
#